data_AF-A0A925S7T7-F1
#
_entry.id   AF-A0A925S7T7-F1
#
_cell.length_a   1.000
_cell.length_b   1.000
_cell.length_c   1.000
_cell.angle_alpha   90.00
_cell.angle_beta   90.00
_cell.angle_gamma   90.00
#
_symmetry.space_group_name_H-M   'P 1'
#
loop_
_entity.id
_entity.type
_entity.pdbx_description
1 polymer ?
#
loop_
_entity_poly.entity_id
_entity_poly.type
_entity_poly.pdbx_seq_one_letter_code
_entity_poly.pdbx_strand_id
1 'polypeptide(L)'
;LSEVVAGAVKTREPGQNPATRTFQALRIFVNAELEELEQGLSAALDLLLPGGRLVVISFHSLEDRIVKTFIARESKSVFDRRAPFAEPKPSRLVSLGRVKPSDKEVDVNPRSRSAVMRVAERTEVSV
;
A
#
# COMPACT_ATOMS: atom_id res chain seq x y z
N LEU A 1 -15.20 22.02 -12.48
CA LEU A 1 -15.41 20.78 -11.67
C LEU A 1 -15.42 21.05 -10.16
N SER A 2 -14.41 21.73 -9.59
CA SER A 2 -14.37 21.98 -8.13
C SER A 2 -15.62 22.70 -7.58
N GLU A 3 -16.13 23.70 -8.29
CA GLU A 3 -17.35 24.45 -7.89
C GLU A 3 -18.60 23.56 -7.91
N VAL A 4 -18.72 22.69 -8.92
CA VAL A 4 -19.81 21.72 -9.04
C VAL A 4 -19.81 20.77 -7.84
N VAL A 5 -18.64 20.24 -7.49
CA VAL A 5 -18.50 19.37 -6.32
C VAL A 5 -18.82 20.13 -5.04
N ALA A 6 -18.32 21.36 -4.88
CA ALA A 6 -18.57 22.19 -3.71
C ALA A 6 -20.06 22.54 -3.53
N GLY A 7 -20.82 22.69 -4.62
CA GLY A 7 -22.27 22.91 -4.59
C GLY A 7 -23.08 21.65 -4.26
N ALA A 8 -22.57 20.45 -4.58
CA ALA A 8 -23.25 19.18 -4.30
C ALA A 8 -22.93 18.61 -2.90
N VAL A 9 -21.74 18.90 -2.36
CA VAL A 9 -21.27 18.35 -1.08
C VAL A 9 -21.84 19.15 0.09
N LYS A 10 -22.72 18.51 0.88
CA LYS A 10 -23.37 19.11 2.06
C LYS A 10 -22.49 19.12 3.31
N THR A 11 -21.58 18.16 3.44
CA THR A 11 -20.74 17.96 4.63
C THR A 11 -19.28 18.21 4.27
N ARG A 12 -18.59 19.07 5.01
CA ARG A 12 -17.21 19.49 4.72
C ARG A 12 -16.27 19.00 5.82
N GLU A 13 -15.13 18.46 5.41
CA GLU A 13 -14.05 18.17 6.36
C GLU A 13 -13.32 19.48 6.68
N PRO A 14 -13.21 19.86 7.97
CA PRO A 14 -12.55 21.10 8.35
C PRO A 14 -11.13 21.20 7.77
N GLY A 15 -10.83 22.30 7.09
CA GLY A 15 -9.51 22.55 6.51
C GLY A 15 -9.22 21.81 5.19
N GLN A 16 -10.17 21.08 4.62
CA GLN A 16 -10.01 20.40 3.33
C GLN A 16 -10.97 20.93 2.26
N ASN A 17 -10.46 21.12 1.04
CA ASN A 17 -11.33 21.48 -0.09
C ASN A 17 -12.31 20.32 -0.37
N PRO A 18 -13.63 20.58 -0.46
CA PRO A 18 -14.64 19.54 -0.66
C PRO A 18 -14.42 18.70 -1.93
N ALA A 19 -13.73 19.25 -2.94
CA ALA A 19 -13.43 18.54 -4.18
C ALA A 19 -12.25 17.57 -4.08
N THR A 20 -11.42 17.63 -3.03
CA THR A 20 -10.16 16.89 -2.94
C THR A 20 -10.33 15.39 -3.16
N ARG A 21 -11.34 14.79 -2.51
CA ARG A 21 -11.61 13.34 -2.65
C ARG A 21 -12.13 12.97 -4.04
N THR A 22 -12.93 13.84 -4.66
CA THR A 22 -13.40 13.61 -6.03
C THR A 22 -12.25 13.63 -7.02
N PHE A 23 -11.34 14.60 -6.90
CA PHE A 23 -10.14 14.65 -7.74
C PHE A 23 -9.21 13.47 -7.48
N GLN A 24 -9.07 13.03 -6.23
CA GLN A 24 -8.35 11.80 -5.91
C GLN A 24 -8.98 10.58 -6.59
N ALA A 25 -10.30 10.42 -6.50
CA ALA A 25 -11.01 9.30 -7.11
C ALA A 25 -10.85 9.29 -8.64
N LEU A 26 -10.97 10.44 -9.28
CA LEU A 26 -10.75 10.59 -10.72
C LEU A 26 -9.31 10.25 -11.11
N ARG A 27 -8.33 10.73 -10.35
CA ARG A 27 -6.91 10.44 -10.59
C ARG A 27 -6.62 8.93 -10.49
N ILE A 28 -7.11 8.30 -9.42
CA ILE A 28 -7.00 6.84 -9.23
C ILE A 28 -7.60 6.09 -10.41
N PHE A 29 -8.81 6.49 -10.83
CA PHE A 29 -9.54 5.81 -11.90
C PHE A 29 -8.87 5.99 -13.27
N VAL A 30 -8.53 7.22 -13.63
CA VAL A 30 -7.97 7.54 -14.96
C VAL A 30 -6.61 6.88 -15.18
N ASN A 31 -5.78 6.80 -14.13
CA ASN A 31 -4.44 6.22 -14.23
C ASN A 31 -4.40 4.74 -13.82
N ALA A 32 -5.55 4.11 -13.52
CA ALA A 32 -5.61 2.74 -12.99
C ALA A 32 -4.65 2.49 -11.80
N GLU A 33 -4.46 3.49 -10.93
CA GLU A 33 -3.32 3.53 -9.97
C GLU A 33 -3.28 2.31 -9.04
N LEU A 34 -4.45 1.81 -8.62
CA LEU A 34 -4.53 0.67 -7.70
C LEU A 34 -4.22 -0.66 -8.39
N GLU A 35 -4.63 -0.81 -9.64
CA GLU A 35 -4.36 -2.02 -10.42
C GLU A 35 -2.87 -2.13 -10.75
N GLU A 36 -2.27 -1.03 -11.21
CA GLU A 36 -0.83 -0.92 -11.44
C GLU A 36 -0.02 -1.21 -10.17
N LEU A 37 -0.49 -0.74 -9.01
CA LEU A 37 0.15 -1.07 -7.73
C LEU A 37 0.12 -2.58 -7.45
N GLU A 38 -1.02 -3.25 -7.63
CA GLU A 38 -1.13 -4.70 -7.38
C GLU A 38 -0.25 -5.53 -8.32
N GLN A 39 -0.24 -5.16 -9.61
CA GLN A 39 0.61 -5.80 -10.62
C GLN A 39 2.09 -5.56 -10.31
N GLY A 40 2.48 -4.32 -9.99
CA GLY A 40 3.84 -3.95 -9.64
C GLY A 40 4.35 -4.66 -8.38
N LEU A 41 3.52 -4.79 -7.34
CA LEU A 41 3.87 -5.56 -6.13
C LEU A 41 4.13 -7.03 -6.44
N SER A 42 3.29 -7.63 -7.27
CA SER A 42 3.41 -9.05 -7.66
C SER A 42 4.68 -9.27 -8.48
N ALA A 43 4.92 -8.44 -9.49
CA ALA A 43 6.14 -8.50 -10.31
C ALA A 43 7.40 -8.26 -9.46
N ALA A 44 7.38 -7.29 -8.54
CA ALA A 44 8.51 -7.03 -7.66
C ALA A 44 8.85 -8.24 -6.78
N LEU A 45 7.84 -8.92 -6.23
CA LEU A 45 8.04 -10.11 -5.42
C LEU A 45 8.70 -11.26 -6.19
N ASP A 46 8.34 -11.42 -7.47
CA ASP A 46 8.91 -12.46 -8.33
C ASP A 46 10.36 -12.15 -8.75
N LEU A 47 10.74 -10.87 -8.80
CA LEU A 47 12.10 -10.43 -9.14
C LEU A 47 13.06 -10.35 -7.95
N LEU A 48 12.54 -10.33 -6.72
CA LEU A 48 13.37 -10.22 -5.52
C LEU A 48 14.16 -11.50 -5.26
N LEU A 49 15.48 -11.36 -5.16
CA LEU A 49 16.38 -12.38 -4.64
C LEU A 49 16.20 -12.56 -3.12
N PRO A 50 16.56 -13.72 -2.54
CA PRO A 50 16.62 -13.90 -1.10
C PRO A 50 17.39 -12.79 -0.38
N GLY A 51 16.86 -12.32 0.75
CA GLY A 51 17.38 -11.15 1.48
C GLY A 51 17.08 -9.79 0.82
N GLY A 52 16.50 -9.77 -0.38
CA GLY A 52 16.11 -8.55 -1.07
C GLY A 52 14.95 -7.82 -0.38
N ARG A 53 14.92 -6.48 -0.47
CA ARG A 53 13.93 -5.65 0.24
C ARG A 53 12.87 -5.07 -0.69
N LEU A 54 11.61 -5.31 -0.35
CA LEU A 54 10.46 -4.59 -0.89
C LEU A 54 10.19 -3.35 -0.01
N VAL A 55 10.40 -2.17 -0.56
CA VAL A 55 10.11 -0.88 0.10
C VAL A 55 9.05 -0.14 -0.70
N VAL A 56 7.92 0.17 -0.07
CA VAL A 56 6.80 0.85 -0.74
C VAL A 56 6.35 2.04 0.08
N ILE A 57 6.23 3.21 -0.57
CA ILE A 57 5.70 4.44 0.02
C ILE A 57 4.34 4.71 -0.60
N SER A 58 3.31 4.80 0.24
CA SER A 58 1.93 5.10 -0.16
C SER A 58 1.50 6.45 0.41
N PHE A 59 0.68 7.20 -0.31
CA PHE A 59 0.27 8.56 0.09
C PHE A 59 -1.20 8.67 0.47
N HIS A 60 -1.98 7.59 0.28
CA HIS A 60 -3.34 7.52 0.76
C HIS A 60 -3.75 6.12 1.23
N SER A 61 -4.87 6.07 1.95
CA SER A 61 -5.33 4.87 2.67
C SER A 61 -5.66 3.67 1.77
N LEU A 62 -6.12 3.90 0.53
CA LEU A 62 -6.38 2.81 -0.43
C LEU A 62 -5.10 2.08 -0.84
N GLU A 63 -4.06 2.81 -1.27
CA GLU A 63 -2.73 2.26 -1.55
C GLU A 63 -2.15 1.54 -0.33
N ASP A 64 -2.11 2.20 0.83
CA ASP A 64 -1.54 1.60 2.06
C ASP A 64 -2.24 0.28 2.41
N ARG A 65 -3.56 0.21 2.22
CA ARG A 65 -4.34 -1.02 2.45
C ARG A 65 -3.93 -2.14 1.51
N ILE A 66 -3.72 -1.86 0.24
CA ILE A 66 -3.25 -2.85 -0.75
C ILE A 66 -1.88 -3.37 -0.34
N VAL A 67 -0.92 -2.47 -0.09
CA VAL A 67 0.45 -2.85 0.31
C VAL A 67 0.44 -3.64 1.61
N LYS A 68 -0.32 -3.19 2.62
CA LYS A 68 -0.47 -3.89 3.90
C LYS A 68 -1.01 -5.30 3.71
N THR A 69 -2.07 -5.44 2.91
CA THR A 69 -2.73 -6.73 2.67
C THR A 69 -1.80 -7.66 1.90
N PHE A 70 -1.10 -7.16 0.89
CA PHE A 70 -0.12 -7.90 0.11
C PHE A 70 1.00 -8.44 1.01
N ILE A 71 1.71 -7.57 1.74
CA ILE A 71 2.80 -7.99 2.64
C ILE A 71 2.27 -9.00 3.67
N ALA A 72 1.11 -8.76 4.26
CA ALA A 72 0.53 -9.67 5.25
C ALA A 72 0.11 -11.03 4.67
N ARG A 73 -0.29 -11.09 3.40
CA ARG A 73 -0.61 -12.34 2.70
C ARG A 73 0.65 -13.14 2.44
N GLU A 74 1.69 -12.50 1.91
CA GLU A 74 2.96 -13.15 1.53
C GLU A 74 3.86 -13.46 2.73
N SER A 75 3.59 -12.86 3.90
CA SER A 75 4.31 -13.12 5.16
C SER A 75 3.68 -14.21 6.04
N LYS A 76 2.64 -14.90 5.57
CA LYS A 76 1.99 -15.98 6.33
C LYS A 76 2.42 -17.35 5.80
N SER A 77 2.75 -18.24 6.72
CA SER A 77 2.74 -19.67 6.43
C SER A 77 1.29 -20.16 6.38
N VAL A 78 0.93 -20.83 5.28
CA VAL A 78 -0.44 -21.30 5.06
C VAL A 78 -0.47 -22.82 5.12
N PHE A 79 -1.29 -23.35 6.02
CA PHE A 79 -1.61 -24.77 6.10
C PHE A 79 -2.78 -25.10 5.17
N ASP A 80 -2.65 -26.18 4.40
CA ASP A 80 -3.78 -26.67 3.61
C ASP A 80 -4.79 -27.37 4.52
N ARG A 81 -5.99 -26.79 4.65
CA ARG A 81 -7.08 -27.38 5.45
C ARG A 81 -7.56 -28.72 4.90
N ARG A 82 -7.34 -29.00 3.61
CA ARG A 82 -7.69 -30.27 2.95
C ARG A 82 -6.59 -31.33 3.10
N ALA A 83 -5.39 -30.92 3.53
CA ALA A 83 -4.27 -31.81 3.80
C ALA A 83 -3.56 -31.37 5.11
N PRO A 84 -4.19 -31.61 6.28
CA PRO A 84 -3.68 -31.11 7.58
C PRO A 84 -2.31 -31.66 7.98
N PHE A 85 -1.81 -32.70 7.30
CA PHE A 85 -0.48 -33.27 7.51
C PHE A 85 0.57 -32.77 6.50
N ALA A 86 0.18 -31.95 5.51
CA ALA A 86 1.13 -31.35 4.59
C ALA A 86 1.91 -30.23 5.29
N GLU A 87 3.20 -30.11 4.94
CA GLU A 87 4.01 -29.00 5.44
C GLU A 87 3.41 -27.66 4.98
N PRO A 88 3.38 -26.65 5.86
CA PRO A 88 2.84 -25.35 5.51
C PRO A 88 3.65 -24.72 4.38
N LYS A 89 2.96 -24.08 3.44
CA LYS A 89 3.65 -23.29 2.41
C LYS A 89 4.47 -22.21 3.11
N PRO A 90 5.79 -22.14 2.85
CA PRO A 90 6.64 -21.18 3.53
C PRO A 90 6.32 -19.76 3.05
N SER A 91 6.42 -18.79 3.96
CA SER A 91 6.17 -17.38 3.64
C SER A 91 7.23 -16.86 2.67
N ARG A 92 6.81 -16.10 1.66
CA ARG A 92 7.71 -15.51 0.66
C ARG A 92 8.37 -14.22 1.17
N LEU A 93 7.73 -13.54 2.12
CA LEU A 93 8.18 -12.30 2.72
C LEU A 93 8.25 -12.39 4.25
N VAL A 94 9.04 -11.49 4.85
CA VAL A 94 8.99 -11.13 6.26
C VAL A 94 8.72 -9.63 6.36
N SER A 95 7.64 -9.24 7.02
CA SER A 95 7.35 -7.82 7.28
C SER A 95 8.35 -7.22 8.26
N LEU A 96 9.11 -6.21 7.84
CA LEU A 96 10.07 -5.48 8.70
C LEU A 96 9.44 -4.28 9.40
N GLY A 97 8.26 -3.83 8.97
CA GLY A 97 7.46 -2.85 9.71
C GLY A 97 6.91 -1.72 8.84
N ARG A 98 6.44 -0.67 9.53
CA ARG A 98 5.91 0.55 8.92
C ARG A 98 6.57 1.78 9.53
N VAL A 99 6.81 2.81 8.72
CA VAL A 99 7.37 4.10 9.13
C VAL A 99 6.48 5.22 8.61
N LYS A 100 6.31 6.26 9.42
CA LYS A 100 5.62 7.50 9.09
C LYS A 100 6.64 8.65 9.07
N PRO A 101 6.38 9.73 8.31
CA PRO A 101 7.23 10.91 8.35
C PRO A 101 7.29 11.48 9.77
N SER A 102 8.42 12.10 10.10
CA SER A 102 8.56 12.89 11.33
C SER A 102 7.91 14.27 11.17
N ASP A 103 7.57 14.94 12.27
CA ASP A 103 7.02 16.31 12.20
C ASP A 103 7.95 17.27 11.47
N LYS A 104 9.27 17.16 11.70
CA LYS A 104 10.29 17.93 10.98
C LYS A 104 10.26 17.69 9.46
N GLU A 105 10.02 16.46 9.05
CA GLU A 105 9.90 16.11 7.62
C GLU A 105 8.63 16.71 7.02
N VAL A 106 7.51 16.68 7.76
CA VAL A 106 6.24 17.26 7.30
C VAL A 106 6.34 18.79 7.20
N ASP A 107 7.09 19.44 8.09
CA ASP A 107 7.32 20.88 8.05
C ASP A 107 8.11 21.31 6.81
N VAL A 108 9.15 20.57 6.45
CA VAL A 108 9.98 20.84 5.27
C VAL A 108 9.31 20.37 3.98
N ASN A 109 8.52 19.31 4.04
CA ASN A 109 7.82 18.73 2.90
C ASN A 109 6.35 18.40 3.25
N PRO A 110 5.42 19.36 3.10
CA PRO A 110 4.01 19.14 3.42
C PRO A 110 3.34 17.97 2.67
N ARG A 111 3.90 17.56 1.51
CA ARG A 111 3.39 16.41 0.75
C ARG A 111 3.69 15.07 1.41
N SER A 112 4.66 15.00 2.33
CA SER A 112 4.99 13.77 3.06
C SER A 112 3.96 13.46 4.15
N ARG A 113 3.12 14.42 4.57
CA ARG A 113 2.18 14.28 5.70
C ARG A 113 1.38 12.98 5.73
N SER A 114 0.95 12.48 4.58
CA SER A 114 0.14 11.27 4.45
C SER A 114 0.93 10.04 4.04
N ALA A 115 2.25 10.16 3.88
CA ALA A 115 3.12 9.08 3.46
C ALA A 115 3.19 7.97 4.53
N VAL A 116 3.13 6.72 4.06
CA VAL A 116 3.39 5.53 4.87
C VAL A 116 4.37 4.66 4.09
N MET A 117 5.54 4.44 4.68
CA MET A 117 6.53 3.50 4.16
C MET A 117 6.34 2.13 4.81
N ARG A 118 6.26 1.08 4.01
CA ARG A 118 6.27 -0.32 4.47
C ARG A 118 7.47 -1.04 3.89
N VAL A 119 8.08 -1.87 4.72
CA VAL A 119 9.27 -2.64 4.37
C VAL A 119 9.02 -4.12 4.61
N ALA A 120 9.37 -4.95 3.65
CA ALA A 120 9.42 -6.40 3.77
C ALA A 120 10.71 -6.95 3.14
N GLU A 121 11.15 -8.11 3.61
CA GLU A 121 12.33 -8.81 3.12
C GLU A 121 11.94 -10.15 2.50
N ARG A 122 12.57 -10.51 1.37
CA ARG A 122 12.38 -11.78 0.69
C ARG A 122 13.06 -12.91 1.47
N THR A 123 12.32 -13.98 1.71
CA THR A 123 12.85 -15.18 2.35
C THR A 123 13.69 -16.02 1.38
N GLU A 124 14.37 -17.03 1.93
CA GLU A 124 15.12 -18.06 1.17
C GLU A 124 14.22 -19.00 0.34
N VAL A 125 12.91 -18.77 0.29
CA VAL A 125 11.99 -19.62 -0.47
C VAL A 125 12.20 -19.40 -1.96
N SER A 126 12.83 -20.38 -2.60
CA SER A 126 12.96 -20.49 -4.06
C SER A 126 11.60 -20.41 -4.75
N VAL A 127 11.54 -19.70 -5.88
CA VAL A 127 10.37 -19.63 -6.77
C VAL A 127 10.19 -20.97 -7.48
#